data_AF-A0A434H8I1-F1
#
_entry.id   AF-A0A434H8I1-F1
#
_cell.length_a   1.000
_cell.length_b   1.000
_cell.length_c   1.000
_cell.angle_alpha   90.00
_cell.angle_beta   90.00
_cell.angle_gamma   90.00
#
_symmetry.space_group_name_H-M   'P 1'
#
loop_
_entity.id
_entity.type
_entity.pdbx_description
1 polymer ?
#
loop_
_entity_poly.entity_id
_entity_poly.type
_entity_poly.pdbx_seq_one_letter_code
_entity_poly.pdbx_strand_id
1 'polypeptide(L)'
;VKIAHAKDVARAGDDKSEKHADIGDDDALASHTFRGVGEMVLNAPGTGSLNYDLYLQRLSQKNPNIPVIIEHLSEDDVPRAKKFLDDKFRANGL
;
A
#
# COMPACT_ATOMS: atom_id res chain seq x y z
N VAL A 1 3.47 12.28 17.07
CA VAL A 1 4.36 11.64 16.07
C VAL A 1 3.73 11.85 14.69
N LYS A 2 4.48 12.34 13.70
CA LYS A 2 3.99 12.44 12.31
C LYS A 2 4.41 11.17 11.58
N ILE A 3 3.45 10.46 10.99
CA ILE A 3 3.69 9.24 10.20
C ILE A 3 3.20 9.53 8.78
N ALA A 4 4.08 9.44 7.81
CA ALA A 4 3.68 9.50 6.41
C ALA A 4 3.12 8.14 5.99
N HIS A 5 2.02 8.14 5.25
CA HIS A 5 1.36 6.93 4.81
C HIS A 5 0.98 7.05 3.33
N ALA A 6 1.37 6.04 2.56
CA ALA A 6 0.99 5.84 1.17
C ALA A 6 0.76 4.34 0.96
N LYS A 7 -0.22 3.99 0.12
CA LYS A 7 -0.53 2.60 -0.22
C LYS A 7 -0.06 2.32 -1.64
N ASP A 8 0.71 1.24 -1.80
CA ASP A 8 0.99 0.71 -3.14
C ASP A 8 -0.21 -0.12 -3.57
N VAL A 9 -0.92 0.33 -4.60
CA VAL A 9 -2.18 -0.28 -5.04
C VAL A 9 -2.10 -0.62 -6.51
N ALA A 10 -2.73 -1.72 -6.89
CA ALA A 10 -2.87 -2.07 -8.29
C ALA A 10 -3.74 -1.02 -8.99
N ARG A 11 -3.61 -0.92 -10.32
CA ARG A 11 -4.63 -0.23 -11.10
C ARG A 11 -5.94 -0.99 -10.96
N ALA A 12 -7.05 -0.27 -10.92
CA ALA A 12 -8.36 -0.90 -11.02
C ALA A 12 -8.44 -1.67 -12.33
N GLY A 13 -8.87 -2.92 -12.25
CA GLY A 13 -9.31 -3.72 -13.37
C GLY A 13 -10.70 -3.30 -13.84
N ASP A 14 -11.31 -4.16 -14.64
CA ASP A 14 -12.62 -3.87 -15.26
C ASP A 14 -13.79 -4.01 -14.28
N ASP A 15 -13.61 -4.78 -13.19
CA ASP A 15 -14.63 -4.99 -12.17
C ASP A 15 -14.58 -3.88 -11.11
N LYS A 16 -15.54 -2.95 -11.21
CA LYS A 16 -15.71 -1.85 -10.25
C LYS A 16 -16.78 -2.13 -9.20
N SER A 17 -17.24 -3.38 -9.09
CA SER A 17 -18.23 -3.76 -8.10
C SER A 17 -17.69 -3.59 -6.67
N GLU A 18 -18.60 -3.28 -5.74
CA GLU A 18 -18.28 -3.19 -4.33
C GLU A 18 -17.96 -4.60 -3.81
N LYS A 19 -16.78 -4.79 -3.20
CA LYS A 19 -16.42 -6.06 -2.58
C LYS A 19 -16.91 -6.08 -1.14
N HIS A 20 -17.70 -7.10 -0.82
CA HIS A 20 -18.09 -7.43 0.54
C HIS A 20 -17.13 -8.50 1.06
N ALA A 21 -16.54 -8.28 2.23
CA ALA A 21 -15.84 -9.36 2.92
C ALA A 21 -16.88 -10.43 3.30
N ASP A 22 -16.64 -11.66 2.86
CA ASP A 22 -17.44 -12.82 3.29
C ASP A 22 -17.17 -13.07 4.78
N ILE A 23 -18.14 -12.72 5.61
CA ILE A 23 -18.10 -12.89 7.06
C ILE A 23 -18.72 -14.22 7.52
N GLY A 24 -19.02 -15.12 6.58
CA GLY A 24 -19.49 -16.47 6.86
C GLY A 24 -20.93 -16.55 7.39
N ASP A 25 -21.75 -15.52 7.15
CA ASP A 25 -23.14 -15.45 7.55
C ASP A 25 -23.97 -14.83 6.42
N ASP A 26 -24.82 -15.65 5.81
CA ASP A 26 -25.67 -15.31 4.65
C ASP A 26 -26.71 -14.21 4.97
N ASP A 27 -26.99 -13.97 6.26
CA ASP A 27 -27.95 -12.98 6.75
C ASP A 27 -27.28 -11.74 7.38
N ALA A 28 -25.96 -11.59 7.23
CA ALA A 28 -25.26 -10.47 7.83
C ALA A 28 -25.74 -9.12 7.26
N LEU A 29 -26.20 -8.22 8.15
CA LEU A 29 -26.64 -6.88 7.77
C LEU A 29 -25.55 -6.16 6.96
N ALA A 30 -25.94 -5.36 5.96
CA ALA A 30 -25.00 -4.59 5.11
C ALA A 30 -24.07 -3.62 5.87
N SER A 31 -24.33 -3.38 7.17
CA SER A 31 -23.45 -2.65 8.09
C SER A 31 -22.29 -3.49 8.66
N HIS A 32 -22.37 -4.82 8.57
CA HIS A 32 -21.35 -5.77 9.04
C HIS A 32 -20.40 -6.21 7.94
N THR A 33 -20.73 -5.99 6.67
CA THR A 33 -19.76 -6.13 5.58
C THR A 33 -18.86 -4.91 5.55
N PHE A 34 -17.55 -5.10 5.75
CA PHE A 34 -16.57 -4.02 5.57
C PHE A 34 -16.63 -3.55 4.12
N ARG A 35 -17.10 -2.33 3.89
CA ARG A 35 -17.13 -1.72 2.56
C ARG A 35 -15.70 -1.37 2.17
N GLY A 36 -15.08 -2.26 1.39
CA GLY A 36 -13.79 -2.00 0.79
C GLY A 36 -13.86 -0.87 -0.22
N VAL A 37 -12.71 -0.36 -0.65
CA VAL A 37 -12.59 0.71 -1.67
C VAL A 37 -12.80 0.13 -3.09
N GLY A 38 -13.76 -0.78 -3.25
CA GLY A 38 -13.94 -1.62 -4.43
C GLY A 38 -12.84 -2.67 -4.59
N GLU A 39 -12.25 -2.76 -5.78
CA GLU A 39 -11.20 -3.71 -6.16
C GLU A 39 -9.80 -3.35 -5.64
N MET A 40 -9.65 -2.35 -4.78
CA MET A 40 -8.33 -1.83 -4.41
C MET A 40 -7.49 -2.88 -3.68
N VAL A 41 -6.59 -3.53 -4.42
CA VAL A 41 -5.62 -4.50 -3.88
C VAL A 41 -4.47 -3.74 -3.22
N LEU A 42 -4.31 -3.95 -1.92
CA LEU A 42 -3.17 -3.46 -1.15
C LEU A 42 -1.97 -4.35 -1.45
N ASN A 43 -0.99 -3.82 -2.16
CA ASN A 43 0.18 -4.55 -2.60
C ASN A 43 1.37 -4.30 -1.70
N ALA A 44 2.27 -5.28 -1.63
CA ALA A 44 3.59 -5.10 -1.03
C ALA A 44 4.39 -4.07 -1.84
N PRO A 45 5.33 -3.34 -1.22
CA PRO A 45 6.06 -2.29 -1.93
C PRO A 45 6.72 -2.74 -3.23
N GLY A 46 6.47 -1.99 -4.30
CA GLY A 46 7.02 -2.24 -5.64
C GLY A 46 6.24 -3.27 -6.46
N THR A 47 5.08 -3.70 -5.98
CA THR A 47 4.21 -4.66 -6.70
C THR A 47 2.87 -4.05 -7.13
N GLY A 48 2.60 -2.79 -6.76
CA GLY A 48 1.48 -2.01 -7.29
C GLY A 48 1.92 -0.92 -8.28
N SER A 49 1.20 0.19 -8.27
CA SER A 49 1.38 1.33 -9.19
C SER A 49 1.77 2.64 -8.50
N LEU A 50 2.22 2.61 -7.25
CA LEU A 50 2.73 3.82 -6.58
C LEU A 50 3.96 4.35 -7.33
N ASN A 51 3.95 5.64 -7.65
CA ASN A 51 5.15 6.33 -8.15
C ASN A 51 6.10 6.62 -6.97
N TYR A 52 6.97 5.67 -6.67
CA TYR A 52 7.93 5.74 -5.57
C TYR A 52 8.90 6.92 -5.69
N ASP A 53 9.37 7.24 -6.90
CA ASP A 53 10.34 8.32 -7.08
C ASP A 53 9.72 9.68 -6.72
N LEU A 54 8.50 9.95 -7.22
CA LEU A 54 7.77 11.16 -6.85
C LEU A 54 7.43 11.17 -5.35
N TYR A 55 6.96 10.05 -4.81
CA TYR A 55 6.59 9.95 -3.40
C TYR A 55 7.78 10.27 -2.49
N LEU A 56 8.93 9.63 -2.70
CA LEU A 56 10.12 9.79 -1.88
C LEU A 56 10.73 11.19 -1.99
N GLN A 57 10.78 11.76 -3.20
CA GLN A 57 11.22 13.15 -3.39
C GLN A 57 10.33 14.15 -2.65
N ARG A 58 9.00 13.98 -2.68
CA ARG A 58 8.08 14.85 -1.96
C ARG A 58 8.16 14.63 -0.44
N LEU A 59 8.37 13.39 -0.02
CA LEU A 59 8.52 13.04 1.37
C LEU A 59 9.77 13.69 1.98
N SER A 60 10.92 13.58 1.31
CA SER A 60 12.18 14.17 1.76
C SER A 60 12.12 15.70 1.82
N GLN A 61 11.44 16.34 0.88
CA GLN A 61 11.23 17.80 0.88
C GLN A 61 10.40 18.28 2.07
N LYS A 62 9.36 17.52 2.45
CA LYS A 62 8.39 17.95 3.47
C LYS A 62 8.76 17.48 4.88
N ASN A 63 9.33 16.29 5.00
CA ASN A 63 9.66 15.63 6.27
C ASN A 63 10.96 14.83 6.10
N PRO A 64 12.12 15.49 5.99
CA PRO A 64 13.41 14.77 5.92
C PRO A 64 13.61 13.91 7.17
N ASN A 65 14.15 12.70 7.00
CA ASN A 65 14.43 11.71 8.07
C ASN A 65 13.20 11.08 8.76
N ILE A 66 12.01 11.14 8.14
CA ILE A 66 10.85 10.39 8.65
C ILE A 66 11.03 8.88 8.44
N PRO A 67 10.71 8.03 9.44
CA PRO A 67 10.75 6.58 9.25
C PRO A 67 9.76 6.13 8.17
N VAL A 68 10.17 5.16 7.35
CA VAL A 68 9.30 4.46 6.39
C VAL A 68 8.98 3.07 6.94
N ILE A 69 7.69 2.79 7.07
CA ILE A 69 7.16 1.50 7.54
C ILE A 69 6.67 0.73 6.31
N ILE A 70 7.02 -0.56 6.25
CA ILE A 70 6.65 -1.47 5.16
C ILE A 70 5.47 -2.34 5.64
N GLU A 71 4.38 -2.33 4.88
CA GLU A 71 3.14 -3.07 5.20
C GLU A 71 2.67 -3.90 3.99
N HIS A 72 1.65 -4.75 4.20
CA HIS A 72 0.99 -5.57 3.17
C HIS A 72 1.87 -6.64 2.51
N LEU A 73 2.70 -7.31 3.32
CA LEU A 73 3.56 -8.40 2.88
C LEU A 73 3.60 -9.53 3.91
N SER A 74 3.92 -10.73 3.46
CA SER A 74 4.29 -11.87 4.31
C SER A 74 5.75 -11.78 4.77
N GLU A 75 6.10 -12.56 5.80
CA GLU A 75 7.44 -12.53 6.41
C GLU A 75 8.55 -12.91 5.42
N ASP A 76 8.29 -13.85 4.52
CA ASP A 76 9.21 -14.28 3.47
C ASP A 76 9.48 -13.21 2.40
N ASP A 77 8.58 -12.25 2.23
CA ASP A 77 8.73 -11.14 1.27
C ASP A 77 9.50 -9.93 1.85
N VAL A 78 9.74 -9.90 3.17
CA VAL A 78 10.45 -8.81 3.86
C VAL A 78 11.80 -8.49 3.22
N PRO A 79 12.67 -9.47 2.88
CA PRO A 79 13.95 -9.19 2.24
C PRO A 79 13.82 -8.48 0.90
N ARG A 80 12.84 -8.87 0.07
CA ARG A 80 12.60 -8.26 -1.24
C ARG A 80 12.08 -6.83 -1.09
N ALA A 81 11.05 -6.62 -0.28
CA ALA A 81 10.45 -5.30 -0.07
C ALA A 81 11.45 -4.29 0.49
N LYS A 82 12.28 -4.72 1.45
CA LYS A 82 13.37 -3.89 1.99
C LYS A 82 14.38 -3.51 0.91
N LYS A 83 14.86 -4.48 0.13
CA LYS A 83 15.82 -4.22 -0.96
C LYS A 83 15.26 -3.24 -1.98
N PHE A 84 13.99 -3.41 -2.37
CA PHE A 84 13.32 -2.51 -3.30
C PHE A 84 13.32 -1.06 -2.81
N LEU A 85 12.96 -0.83 -1.54
CA LEU A 85 12.97 0.51 -0.96
C LEU A 85 14.38 1.08 -0.83
N ASP A 86 15.36 0.30 -0.36
CA ASP A 86 16.77 0.73 -0.28
C ASP A 86 17.29 1.20 -1.64
N ASP A 87 16.99 0.46 -2.72
CA ASP A 87 17.39 0.83 -4.07
C ASP A 87 16.67 2.10 -4.56
N LYS A 88 15.39 2.29 -4.19
CA LYS A 88 14.63 3.50 -4.49
C LYS A 88 15.15 4.73 -3.76
N PHE A 89 15.55 4.60 -2.49
CA PHE A 89 16.20 5.69 -1.76
C PHE A 89 17.51 6.10 -2.45
N ARG A 90 18.39 5.13 -2.73
CA ARG A 90 19.66 5.38 -3.45
C ARG A 90 19.45 6.06 -4.80
N ALA A 91 18.49 5.58 -5.60
CA ALA A 91 18.19 6.14 -6.91
C ALA A 91 17.71 7.60 -6.86
N ASN A 92 17.15 8.04 -5.72
CA ASN A 92 16.69 9.40 -5.49
C ASN A 92 17.69 10.24 -4.66
N GLY A 93 18.88 9.71 -4.34
CA GLY A 93 19.89 10.40 -3.54
C GLY A 93 19.49 10.60 -2.07
N LEU A 94 18.69 9.68 -1.52
CA LEU A 94 18.18 9.68 -0.15
C LEU A 94 18.83 8.60 0.71
#